data_AF-A0A968UFL3-F1
#
_entry.id   AF-A0A968UFL3-F1
#
_cell.length_a   1.000
_cell.length_b   1.000
_cell.length_c   1.000
_cell.angle_alpha   90.00
_cell.angle_beta   90.00
_cell.angle_gamma   90.00
#
_symmetry.space_group_name_H-M   'P 1'
#
loop_
_entity.id
_entity.type
_entity.pdbx_description
1 polymer ?
#
loop_
_entity_poly.entity_id
_entity_poly.type
_entity_poly.pdbx_seq_one_letter_code
_entity_poly.pdbx_strand_id
1 'polypeptide(L)'
;MLLQAMGAICKAMALYPPTSELFDNWINNKPESKLELIDGQLVVGNSLIGSRLLLRQILQGRRAEAAIALSPIETWLQALAAGYGLTLPQTGSPLEILNHLEAHVADVEFTSEDLQAGRAERTWAHHRIQQQQLSVDSFRLVNQAGCESLGRDFVMRLGDDGFTPDLVFYKSQGLNQLFSYFLSGPAELVIEILMPGHEAADRSTKFDYYQAAGVPDYWLIDPESQQVEFYRLVDSQYQRHQPDSDGYYRSSSIPGLAFRPDALWEEDEDYNPLESKTFKVEQPVEGFQRSHAEEGPQWGSLLFIPNIQPSPVPIAFEEYISWCPRAKFEFIEGQPLIGSTPGTRNVLAMLLMTFGLESAVKLLPPQAWIEGLRQRLEWEQHDAERKAEWWTLARRAAERLRTHFSLERLGVIGDLTMPQPLNYWSDITLVYWEKFDESWKAFDVLRDIDPDYRIDLLEFQPEWLTADQLWHIERHLVEL
;
A
#
# COMPACT_ATOMS: atom_id res chain seq x y z
N MET A 1 -42.80 2.37 7.66
CA MET A 1 -41.68 3.31 7.43
C MET A 1 -40.61 3.23 8.51
N LEU A 2 -40.81 3.71 9.76
CA LEU A 2 -39.75 3.69 10.79
C LEU A 2 -39.23 2.29 11.17
N LEU A 3 -40.11 1.28 11.29
CA LEU A 3 -39.70 -0.12 11.54
C LEU A 3 -38.99 -0.77 10.34
N GLN A 4 -39.33 -0.40 9.10
CA GLN A 4 -38.63 -0.88 7.90
C GLN A 4 -37.26 -0.20 7.78
N ALA A 5 -37.16 1.08 8.09
CA ALA A 5 -35.89 1.81 8.13
C ALA A 5 -34.96 1.27 9.24
N MET A 6 -35.47 1.01 10.45
CA MET A 6 -34.69 0.38 11.52
C MET A 6 -34.29 -1.06 11.17
N GLY A 7 -35.16 -1.83 10.52
CA GLY A 7 -34.85 -3.17 10.04
C GLY A 7 -33.78 -3.19 8.92
N ALA A 8 -33.80 -2.21 8.03
CA ALA A 8 -32.78 -2.03 7.00
C ALA A 8 -31.44 -1.56 7.60
N ILE A 9 -31.47 -0.64 8.58
CA ILE A 9 -30.27 -0.19 9.31
C ILE A 9 -29.65 -1.35 10.09
N CYS A 10 -30.44 -2.16 10.80
CA CYS A 10 -29.92 -3.34 11.51
C CYS A 10 -29.35 -4.40 10.54
N LYS A 11 -29.96 -4.59 9.37
CA LYS A 11 -29.41 -5.48 8.32
C LYS A 11 -28.12 -4.95 7.70
N ALA A 12 -28.03 -3.63 7.46
CA ALA A 12 -26.81 -3.00 6.93
C ALA A 12 -25.66 -3.02 7.95
N MET A 13 -25.95 -2.76 9.23
CA MET A 13 -24.98 -2.90 10.34
C MET A 13 -24.56 -4.36 10.57
N ALA A 14 -25.38 -5.34 10.19
CA ALA A 14 -25.02 -6.76 10.24
C ALA A 14 -24.08 -7.18 9.09
N LEU A 15 -24.02 -6.41 7.99
CA LEU A 15 -23.17 -6.69 6.82
C LEU A 15 -21.81 -5.99 6.93
N TYR A 16 -21.80 -4.76 7.44
CA TYR A 16 -20.60 -3.94 7.56
C TYR A 16 -20.51 -3.34 8.97
N PRO A 17 -19.39 -3.54 9.69
CA PRO A 17 -19.18 -2.92 11.00
C PRO A 17 -19.07 -1.39 10.86
N PRO A 18 -19.35 -0.62 11.94
CA PRO A 18 -19.11 0.82 11.94
C PRO A 18 -17.64 1.15 11.65
N THR A 19 -17.37 2.19 10.85
CA THR A 19 -16.00 2.56 10.50
C THR A 19 -15.15 2.92 11.72
N SER A 20 -15.76 3.40 12.80
CA SER A 20 -15.08 3.67 14.08
C SER A 20 -14.42 2.43 14.69
N GLU A 21 -14.92 1.22 14.39
CA GLU A 21 -14.37 -0.04 14.93
C GLU A 21 -13.24 -0.62 14.06
N LEU A 22 -13.08 -0.14 12.82
CA LEU A 22 -12.09 -0.67 11.87
C LEU A 22 -10.65 -0.36 12.31
N PHE A 23 -10.40 0.87 12.77
CA PHE A 23 -9.11 1.25 13.33
C PHE A 23 -8.76 0.42 14.57
N ASP A 24 -9.70 0.29 15.50
CA ASP A 24 -9.50 -0.51 16.71
C ASP A 24 -9.27 -1.99 16.35
N ASN A 25 -10.01 -2.54 15.38
CA ASN A 25 -9.79 -3.90 14.89
C ASN A 25 -8.39 -4.08 14.30
N TRP A 26 -7.93 -3.14 13.47
CA TRP A 26 -6.56 -3.16 12.94
C TRP A 26 -5.54 -3.16 14.07
N ILE A 27 -5.59 -2.16 14.95
CA ILE A 27 -4.64 -2.01 16.06
C ILE A 27 -4.68 -3.21 17.01
N ASN A 28 -5.85 -3.81 17.25
CA ASN A 28 -6.00 -4.95 18.15
C ASN A 28 -5.45 -6.25 17.55
N ASN A 29 -5.48 -6.40 16.22
CA ASN A 29 -4.93 -7.58 15.53
C ASN A 29 -3.44 -7.46 15.19
N LYS A 30 -2.80 -6.34 15.57
CA LYS A 30 -1.33 -6.12 15.55
C LYS A 30 -0.62 -6.38 14.22
N PRO A 31 -1.17 -5.96 13.07
CA PRO A 31 -0.39 -5.92 11.83
C PRO A 31 0.64 -4.81 11.91
N GLU A 32 1.76 -5.04 11.25
CA GLU A 32 2.72 -3.99 10.98
C GLU A 32 2.32 -3.21 9.71
N SER A 33 2.49 -1.89 9.68
CA SER A 33 2.22 -1.08 8.48
C SER A 33 3.43 -1.08 7.54
N LYS A 34 3.73 -2.23 6.94
CA LYS A 34 4.74 -2.41 5.88
C LYS A 34 4.08 -3.09 4.69
N LEU A 35 4.49 -2.72 3.48
CA LEU A 35 4.00 -3.32 2.23
C LEU A 35 5.19 -3.85 1.47
N GLU A 36 5.34 -5.16 1.42
CA GLU A 36 6.46 -5.86 0.78
C GLU A 36 5.92 -6.76 -0.35
N LEU A 37 6.75 -6.99 -1.37
CA LEU A 37 6.51 -7.98 -2.40
C LEU A 37 7.43 -9.17 -2.15
N ILE A 38 6.85 -10.33 -1.86
CA ILE A 38 7.60 -11.57 -1.60
C ILE A 38 6.94 -12.71 -2.37
N ASP A 39 7.71 -13.43 -3.19
CA ASP A 39 7.24 -14.55 -4.00
C ASP A 39 6.03 -14.19 -4.90
N GLY A 40 6.02 -12.96 -5.41
CA GLY A 40 4.92 -12.42 -6.23
C GLY A 40 3.63 -12.15 -5.44
N GLN A 41 3.69 -12.11 -4.11
CA GLN A 41 2.55 -11.82 -3.23
C GLN A 41 2.75 -10.51 -2.48
N LEU A 42 1.69 -9.72 -2.33
CA LEU A 42 1.74 -8.51 -1.50
C LEU A 42 1.63 -8.92 -0.03
N VAL A 43 2.74 -8.82 0.69
CA VAL A 43 2.87 -9.13 2.12
C VAL A 43 2.71 -7.84 2.92
N VAL A 44 1.70 -7.81 3.81
CA VAL A 44 1.42 -6.65 4.66
C VAL A 44 1.78 -6.99 6.09
N GLY A 45 2.69 -6.21 6.65
CA GLY A 45 3.12 -6.36 8.03
C GLY A 45 3.71 -7.74 8.33
N ASN A 46 4.68 -8.14 7.51
CA ASN A 46 5.48 -9.37 7.65
C ASN A 46 4.72 -10.70 7.51
N SER A 47 3.42 -10.70 7.16
CA SER A 47 2.66 -11.94 6.99
C SER A 47 1.50 -11.83 6.00
N LEU A 48 1.15 -12.96 5.38
CA LEU A 48 -0.09 -13.07 4.59
C LEU A 48 -1.35 -12.91 5.46
N ILE A 49 -1.27 -13.17 6.77
CA ILE A 49 -2.38 -12.89 7.69
C ILE A 49 -2.61 -11.37 7.77
N GLY A 50 -1.55 -10.57 7.85
CA GLY A 50 -1.64 -9.12 7.78
C GLY A 50 -2.21 -8.64 6.44
N SER A 51 -1.80 -9.24 5.31
CA SER A 51 -2.39 -8.94 3.99
C SER A 51 -3.89 -9.24 3.94
N ARG A 52 -4.29 -10.38 4.49
CA ARG A 52 -5.68 -10.82 4.54
C ARG A 52 -6.52 -9.92 5.45
N LEU A 53 -5.94 -9.47 6.56
CA LEU A 53 -6.54 -8.50 7.46
C LEU A 53 -6.76 -7.16 6.74
N LEU A 54 -5.76 -6.65 6.02
CA LEU A 54 -5.89 -5.41 5.25
C LEU A 54 -6.98 -5.52 4.18
N LEU A 55 -7.01 -6.63 3.44
CA LEU A 55 -8.06 -6.88 2.45
C LEU A 55 -9.45 -6.83 3.09
N ARG A 56 -9.64 -7.52 4.23
CA ARG A 56 -10.90 -7.47 4.98
C ARG A 56 -11.25 -6.05 5.43
N GLN A 57 -10.28 -5.28 5.93
CA GLN A 57 -10.48 -3.90 6.38
C GLN A 57 -10.93 -2.97 5.24
N ILE A 58 -10.29 -3.07 4.07
CA ILE A 58 -10.69 -2.31 2.89
C ILE A 58 -12.11 -2.72 2.47
N LEU A 59 -12.41 -4.03 2.43
CA LEU A 59 -13.74 -4.55 2.08
C LEU A 59 -14.84 -4.14 3.08
N GLN A 60 -14.53 -4.04 4.37
CA GLN A 60 -15.49 -3.60 5.38
C GLN A 60 -15.71 -2.08 5.36
N GLY A 61 -14.65 -1.29 5.13
CA GLY A 61 -14.74 0.17 5.06
C GLY A 61 -15.30 0.69 3.73
N ARG A 62 -14.89 0.09 2.61
CA ARG A 62 -15.25 0.52 1.25
C ARG A 62 -16.29 -0.37 0.58
N ARG A 63 -16.73 -1.42 1.28
CA ARG A 63 -17.75 -2.39 0.86
C ARG A 63 -17.29 -3.30 -0.28
N ALA A 64 -18.10 -4.31 -0.61
CA ALA A 64 -17.81 -5.29 -1.67
C ALA A 64 -17.72 -4.64 -3.07
N GLU A 65 -18.49 -3.57 -3.29
CA GLU A 65 -18.59 -2.80 -4.54
C GLU A 65 -17.21 -2.29 -5.00
N ALA A 66 -16.35 -1.90 -4.06
CA ALA A 66 -14.98 -1.46 -4.34
C ALA A 66 -14.13 -2.55 -4.99
N ALA A 67 -14.24 -3.79 -4.53
CA ALA A 67 -13.56 -4.93 -5.15
C ALA A 67 -14.25 -5.37 -6.43
N ILE A 68 -15.58 -5.40 -6.43
CA ILE A 68 -16.39 -5.80 -7.58
C ILE A 68 -16.04 -4.97 -8.81
N ALA A 69 -15.79 -3.68 -8.67
CA ALA A 69 -15.43 -2.79 -9.76
C ALA A 69 -14.10 -3.16 -10.49
N LEU A 70 -13.24 -3.98 -9.88
CA LEU A 70 -11.89 -4.29 -10.40
C LEU A 70 -11.83 -5.51 -11.33
N SER A 71 -12.91 -6.26 -11.49
CA SER A 71 -12.94 -7.45 -12.37
C SER A 71 -14.33 -7.62 -13.01
N PRO A 72 -14.47 -8.30 -14.17
CA PRO A 72 -15.78 -8.50 -14.80
C PRO A 72 -16.80 -9.20 -13.89
N ILE A 73 -18.09 -8.91 -14.09
CA ILE A 73 -19.20 -9.49 -13.31
C ILE A 73 -19.17 -11.01 -13.41
N GLU A 74 -18.90 -11.56 -14.59
CA GLU A 74 -18.84 -13.00 -14.84
C GLU A 74 -17.76 -13.67 -13.98
N THR A 75 -16.60 -13.03 -13.84
CA THR A 75 -15.49 -13.54 -13.01
C THR A 75 -15.89 -13.58 -11.55
N TRP A 76 -16.60 -12.55 -11.06
CA TRP A 76 -17.13 -12.54 -9.69
C TRP A 76 -18.22 -13.58 -9.45
N LEU A 77 -19.13 -13.78 -10.40
CA LEU A 77 -20.16 -14.83 -10.31
C LEU A 77 -19.52 -16.22 -10.24
N GLN A 78 -18.50 -16.48 -11.06
CA GLN A 78 -17.72 -17.73 -11.01
C GLN A 78 -17.02 -17.90 -9.66
N ALA A 79 -16.33 -16.87 -9.19
CA ALA A 79 -15.60 -16.91 -7.93
C ALA A 79 -16.54 -17.10 -6.72
N LEU A 80 -17.70 -16.44 -6.72
CA LEU A 80 -18.70 -16.59 -5.67
C LEU A 80 -19.28 -18.01 -5.66
N ALA A 81 -19.60 -18.56 -6.83
CA ALA A 81 -20.06 -19.94 -6.93
C ALA A 81 -19.01 -20.93 -6.42
N ALA A 82 -17.76 -20.82 -6.88
CA ALA A 82 -16.66 -21.68 -6.47
C ALA A 82 -16.36 -21.55 -4.97
N GLY A 83 -16.34 -20.32 -4.43
CA GLY A 83 -16.10 -20.04 -3.01
C GLY A 83 -17.09 -20.73 -2.07
N TYR A 84 -18.34 -20.93 -2.52
CA TYR A 84 -19.40 -21.60 -1.76
C TYR A 84 -19.75 -23.01 -2.30
N GLY A 85 -18.94 -23.57 -3.20
CA GLY A 85 -19.13 -24.93 -3.73
C GLY A 85 -20.41 -25.12 -4.57
N LEU A 86 -20.89 -24.06 -5.21
CA LEU A 86 -22.09 -24.06 -6.04
C LEU A 86 -21.74 -24.28 -7.51
N THR A 87 -22.65 -24.93 -8.24
CA THR A 87 -22.54 -25.10 -9.70
C THR A 87 -23.39 -24.03 -10.38
N LEU A 88 -22.79 -23.25 -11.27
CA LEU A 88 -23.52 -22.24 -12.03
C LEU A 88 -24.38 -22.88 -13.14
N PRO A 89 -25.54 -22.27 -13.47
CA PRO A 89 -26.27 -22.60 -14.69
C PRO A 89 -25.38 -22.44 -15.94
N GLN A 90 -25.51 -23.34 -16.93
CA GLN A 90 -24.70 -23.29 -18.15
C GLN A 90 -25.03 -22.10 -19.06
N THR A 91 -26.23 -21.54 -18.93
CA THR A 91 -26.73 -20.41 -19.72
C THR A 91 -27.58 -19.51 -18.84
N GLY A 92 -27.46 -18.21 -19.02
CA GLY A 92 -28.27 -17.22 -18.32
C GLY A 92 -27.60 -15.84 -18.40
N SER A 93 -28.41 -14.80 -18.31
CA SER A 93 -27.91 -13.44 -18.07
C SER A 93 -27.22 -13.36 -16.70
N PRO A 94 -26.29 -12.41 -16.48
CA PRO A 94 -25.67 -12.19 -15.17
C PRO A 94 -26.69 -12.04 -14.03
N LEU A 95 -27.83 -11.39 -14.28
CA LEU A 95 -28.89 -11.21 -13.31
C LEU A 95 -29.59 -12.53 -12.94
N GLU A 96 -29.84 -13.42 -13.90
CA GLU A 96 -30.43 -14.74 -13.64
C GLU A 96 -29.49 -15.62 -12.83
N ILE A 97 -28.19 -15.58 -13.16
CA ILE A 97 -27.15 -16.30 -12.41
C ILE A 97 -27.05 -15.75 -10.98
N LEU A 98 -27.08 -14.43 -10.81
CA LEU A 98 -27.04 -13.79 -9.50
C LEU A 98 -28.24 -14.18 -8.63
N ASN A 99 -29.45 -14.17 -9.19
CA ASN A 99 -30.66 -14.61 -8.49
C ASN A 99 -30.58 -16.10 -8.08
N HIS A 100 -29.98 -16.94 -8.92
CA HIS A 100 -29.73 -18.34 -8.58
C HIS A 100 -28.77 -18.46 -7.40
N LEU A 101 -27.66 -17.73 -7.40
CA LEU A 101 -26.69 -17.72 -6.28
C LEU A 101 -27.35 -17.24 -5.00
N GLU A 102 -28.08 -16.12 -5.03
CA GLU A 102 -28.79 -15.55 -3.88
C GLU A 102 -29.70 -16.57 -3.20
N ALA A 103 -30.48 -17.33 -3.99
CA ALA A 103 -31.36 -18.36 -3.45
C ALA A 103 -30.62 -19.51 -2.74
N HIS A 104 -29.38 -19.82 -3.13
CA HIS A 104 -28.59 -20.91 -2.55
C HIS A 104 -27.74 -20.47 -1.36
N VAL A 105 -27.37 -19.19 -1.29
CA VAL A 105 -26.57 -18.64 -0.18
C VAL A 105 -27.41 -17.93 0.88
N ALA A 106 -28.73 -17.86 0.71
CA ALA A 106 -29.65 -17.15 1.61
C ALA A 106 -29.52 -17.59 3.08
N ASP A 107 -29.36 -18.91 3.31
CA ASP A 107 -29.31 -19.51 4.64
C ASP A 107 -27.87 -19.85 5.10
N VAL A 108 -26.84 -19.41 4.37
CA VAL A 108 -25.45 -19.65 4.75
C VAL A 108 -25.09 -18.80 5.97
N GLU A 109 -24.75 -19.44 7.07
CA GLU A 109 -24.21 -18.78 8.26
C GLU A 109 -22.78 -18.31 7.99
N PHE A 110 -22.56 -16.99 8.06
CA PHE A 110 -21.24 -16.40 7.89
C PHE A 110 -20.51 -16.34 9.24
N THR A 111 -19.30 -16.90 9.27
CA THR A 111 -18.37 -16.73 10.39
C THR A 111 -17.15 -15.97 9.89
N SER A 112 -16.85 -14.83 10.52
CA SER A 112 -15.65 -14.07 10.20
C SER A 112 -14.41 -14.87 10.60
N GLU A 113 -13.40 -14.87 9.74
CA GLU A 113 -12.13 -15.50 10.04
C GLU A 113 -11.43 -14.84 11.24
N ASP A 114 -10.83 -15.67 12.10
CA ASP A 114 -9.99 -15.21 13.20
C ASP A 114 -8.59 -14.88 12.66
N LEU A 115 -8.34 -13.59 12.43
CA LEU A 115 -7.12 -13.08 11.81
C LEU A 115 -6.30 -12.31 12.84
N GLN A 116 -5.33 -12.98 13.45
CA GLN A 116 -4.38 -12.37 14.38
C GLN A 116 -2.99 -12.30 13.71
N ALA A 117 -2.58 -11.10 13.31
CA ALA A 117 -1.31 -10.90 12.60
C ALA A 117 -0.10 -10.88 13.54
N GLY A 118 -0.27 -10.52 14.82
CA GLY A 118 0.80 -10.50 15.81
C GLY A 118 0.30 -10.54 17.25
N ARG A 119 1.17 -10.22 18.23
CA ARG A 119 0.81 -10.18 19.66
C ARG A 119 1.03 -8.79 20.27
N ALA A 120 0.22 -8.47 21.29
CA ALA A 120 0.10 -7.12 21.85
C ALA A 120 1.27 -6.67 22.76
N GLU A 121 2.14 -7.60 23.15
CA GLU A 121 3.11 -7.37 24.21
C GLU A 121 4.28 -6.50 23.73
N ARG A 122 4.62 -5.45 24.48
CA ARG A 122 5.90 -4.70 24.41
C ARG A 122 6.26 -4.02 23.06
N THR A 123 5.27 -3.74 22.20
CA THR A 123 5.50 -3.07 20.89
C THR A 123 6.06 -1.64 20.98
N TRP A 124 5.96 -0.98 22.13
CA TRP A 124 6.48 0.38 22.34
C TRP A 124 8.01 0.44 22.21
N ALA A 125 8.72 -0.62 22.61
CA ALA A 125 10.18 -0.67 22.51
C ALA A 125 10.65 -0.72 21.05
N HIS A 126 9.93 -1.46 20.19
CA HIS A 126 10.16 -1.50 18.74
C HIS A 126 10.07 -0.09 18.12
N HIS A 127 8.95 0.62 18.32
CA HIS A 127 8.77 1.97 17.77
C HIS A 127 9.77 2.99 18.33
N ARG A 128 10.09 2.91 19.63
CA ARG A 128 11.07 3.80 20.27
C ARG A 128 12.45 3.65 19.62
N ILE A 129 12.94 2.41 19.51
CA ILE A 129 14.27 2.13 18.93
C ILE A 129 14.33 2.57 17.47
N GLN A 130 13.30 2.24 16.69
CA GLN A 130 13.20 2.60 15.28
C GLN A 130 13.23 4.12 15.05
N GLN A 131 12.30 4.83 15.69
CA GLN A 131 12.03 6.24 15.38
C GLN A 131 12.92 7.21 16.15
N GLN A 132 13.26 6.93 17.41
CA GLN A 132 13.96 7.90 18.26
C GLN A 132 15.48 7.73 18.27
N GLN A 133 15.98 6.50 18.12
CA GLN A 133 17.42 6.23 18.23
C GLN A 133 18.08 5.98 16.88
N LEU A 134 17.62 5.00 16.10
CA LEU A 134 18.37 4.56 14.92
C LEU A 134 18.23 5.49 13.73
N SER A 135 17.01 5.96 13.40
CA SER A 135 16.82 6.83 12.23
C SER A 135 17.50 8.19 12.36
N VAL A 136 17.53 8.76 13.58
CA VAL A 136 18.19 10.05 13.83
C VAL A 136 19.69 9.88 13.81
N ASP A 137 20.21 8.83 14.46
CA ASP A 137 21.65 8.57 14.50
C ASP A 137 22.19 8.23 13.11
N SER A 138 21.48 7.42 12.30
CA SER A 138 21.91 7.06 10.95
C SER A 138 21.99 8.28 10.02
N PHE A 139 21.02 9.19 10.11
CA PHE A 139 21.00 10.42 9.31
C PHE A 139 22.23 11.30 9.60
N ARG A 140 22.76 11.31 10.83
CA ARG A 140 23.96 12.08 11.19
C ARG A 140 25.24 11.52 10.60
N LEU A 141 25.27 10.23 10.27
CA LEU A 141 26.44 9.54 9.71
C LEU A 141 26.55 9.73 8.19
N VAL A 142 25.51 10.28 7.57
CA VAL A 142 25.46 10.55 6.13
C VAL A 142 26.69 11.36 5.72
N ASN A 143 27.43 10.86 4.73
CA ASN A 143 28.69 11.40 4.21
C ASN A 143 29.91 11.32 5.13
N GLN A 144 29.80 10.78 6.35
CA GLN A 144 30.96 10.52 7.20
C GLN A 144 31.48 9.09 7.00
N ALA A 145 30.61 8.10 6.85
CA ALA A 145 31.00 6.69 6.70
C ALA A 145 31.18 6.24 5.23
N GLY A 146 31.09 7.17 4.27
CA GLY A 146 31.16 6.86 2.84
C GLY A 146 29.95 6.06 2.34
N CYS A 147 28.78 6.27 2.96
CA CYS A 147 27.50 5.66 2.62
C CYS A 147 26.34 6.60 3.02
N GLU A 148 25.14 6.24 2.60
CA GLU A 148 23.87 6.83 3.03
C GLU A 148 23.00 5.80 3.75
N SER A 149 21.89 6.25 4.34
CA SER A 149 20.89 5.36 4.96
C SER A 149 19.47 5.65 4.47
N LEU A 150 18.64 4.61 4.34
CA LEU A 150 17.20 4.70 4.06
C LEU A 150 16.43 3.95 5.14
N GLY A 151 15.22 4.41 5.45
CA GLY A 151 14.37 3.78 6.46
C GLY A 151 13.24 2.94 5.86
N ARG A 152 12.44 2.40 6.78
CA ARG A 152 11.24 1.57 6.63
C ARG A 152 10.27 1.87 5.48
N ASP A 153 10.22 3.08 4.93
CA ASP A 153 9.26 3.44 3.88
C ASP A 153 9.85 3.40 2.46
N PHE A 154 11.07 2.88 2.31
CA PHE A 154 11.76 2.79 1.02
C PHE A 154 12.05 1.35 0.65
N VAL A 155 11.73 0.99 -0.59
CA VAL A 155 11.83 -0.40 -1.07
C VAL A 155 13.28 -0.74 -1.42
N MET A 156 13.75 -1.92 -1.01
CA MET A 156 14.95 -2.57 -1.52
C MET A 156 14.55 -3.76 -2.40
N ARG A 157 14.88 -3.70 -3.69
CA ARG A 157 14.62 -4.77 -4.67
C ARG A 157 15.73 -5.81 -4.61
N LEU A 158 15.35 -7.07 -4.35
CA LEU A 158 16.24 -8.23 -4.44
C LEU A 158 15.61 -9.24 -5.42
N GLY A 159 16.13 -9.32 -6.64
CA GLY A 159 15.50 -10.12 -7.69
C GLY A 159 14.13 -9.55 -8.09
N ASP A 160 13.09 -10.35 -7.96
CA ASP A 160 11.70 -9.95 -8.24
C ASP A 160 10.95 -9.52 -6.97
N ASP A 161 11.61 -9.57 -5.81
CA ASP A 161 11.05 -9.23 -4.52
C ASP A 161 11.39 -7.79 -4.10
N GLY A 162 10.51 -7.18 -3.31
CA GLY A 162 10.65 -5.85 -2.77
C GLY A 162 10.46 -5.85 -1.26
N PHE A 163 11.54 -5.57 -0.53
CA PHE A 163 11.56 -5.53 0.93
C PHE A 163 11.54 -4.09 1.43
N THR A 164 11.02 -3.86 2.65
CA THR A 164 11.04 -2.55 3.31
C THR A 164 11.70 -2.68 4.68
N PRO A 165 13.04 -2.82 4.73
CA PRO A 165 13.76 -3.04 5.98
C PRO A 165 13.67 -1.82 6.88
N ASP A 166 13.76 -2.00 8.21
CA ASP A 166 13.64 -0.88 9.14
C ASP A 166 14.73 0.19 8.94
N LEU A 167 15.96 -0.24 8.67
CA LEU A 167 17.07 0.64 8.30
C LEU A 167 18.05 -0.10 7.39
N VAL A 168 18.44 0.57 6.30
CA VAL A 168 19.51 0.10 5.42
C VAL A 168 20.60 1.16 5.31
N PHE A 169 21.84 0.71 5.18
CA PHE A 169 22.95 1.56 4.75
C PHE A 169 23.45 1.10 3.39
N TYR A 170 23.65 2.05 2.49
CA TYR A 170 23.94 1.76 1.09
C TYR A 170 24.95 2.75 0.49
N LYS A 171 25.66 2.34 -0.57
CA LYS A 171 26.66 3.18 -1.26
C LYS A 171 26.25 3.68 -2.64
N SER A 172 25.24 3.08 -3.28
CA SER A 172 24.84 3.34 -4.68
C SER A 172 25.98 3.17 -5.70
N GLN A 173 26.98 2.35 -5.35
CA GLN A 173 28.16 2.07 -6.16
C GLN A 173 28.58 0.62 -5.93
N GLY A 174 28.39 -0.24 -6.94
CA GLY A 174 28.75 -1.66 -6.87
C GLY A 174 27.54 -2.55 -6.61
N LEU A 175 27.27 -2.89 -5.34
CA LEU A 175 26.23 -3.86 -4.96
C LEU A 175 24.81 -3.39 -5.31
N ASN A 176 24.59 -2.08 -5.27
CA ASN A 176 23.27 -1.50 -5.41
C ASN A 176 23.29 -0.21 -6.24
N GLN A 177 22.11 0.14 -6.75
CA GLN A 177 21.84 1.36 -7.48
C GLN A 177 20.53 1.98 -7.00
N LEU A 178 20.57 3.27 -6.71
CA LEU A 178 19.42 3.98 -6.15
C LEU A 178 18.55 4.61 -7.25
N PHE A 179 17.23 4.35 -7.20
CA PHE A 179 16.20 4.94 -8.07
C PHE A 179 15.26 5.84 -7.26
N SER A 180 14.31 6.52 -7.91
CA SER A 180 13.41 7.45 -7.21
C SER A 180 12.53 6.78 -6.14
N TYR A 181 12.19 5.50 -6.33
CA TYR A 181 11.21 4.78 -5.50
C TYR A 181 11.76 3.51 -4.84
N PHE A 182 12.95 3.05 -5.24
CA PHE A 182 13.54 1.83 -4.70
C PHE A 182 15.07 1.82 -4.83
N LEU A 183 15.72 0.99 -4.02
CA LEU A 183 17.13 0.64 -4.11
C LEU A 183 17.22 -0.72 -4.82
N SER A 184 17.87 -0.78 -5.97
CA SER A 184 18.07 -2.03 -6.70
C SER A 184 19.33 -2.72 -6.22
N GLY A 185 19.23 -3.97 -5.76
CA GLY A 185 20.36 -4.76 -5.27
C GLY A 185 20.54 -4.71 -3.76
N PRO A 186 21.38 -5.60 -3.20
CA PRO A 186 21.60 -5.70 -1.77
C PRO A 186 22.26 -4.44 -1.19
N ALA A 187 21.74 -3.96 -0.06
CA ALA A 187 22.39 -2.96 0.75
C ALA A 187 23.67 -3.51 1.39
N GLU A 188 24.62 -2.62 1.70
CA GLU A 188 25.84 -2.99 2.44
C GLU A 188 25.52 -3.51 3.86
N LEU A 189 24.51 -2.93 4.51
CA LEU A 189 24.04 -3.31 5.83
C LEU A 189 22.51 -3.19 5.90
N VAL A 190 21.86 -4.24 6.38
CA VAL A 190 20.43 -4.25 6.71
C VAL A 190 20.26 -4.43 8.22
N ILE A 191 19.39 -3.65 8.82
CA ILE A 191 19.01 -3.74 10.23
C ILE A 191 17.49 -3.91 10.30
N GLU A 192 17.04 -4.97 10.97
CA GLU A 192 15.63 -5.21 11.28
C GLU A 192 15.44 -5.19 12.80
N ILE A 193 14.32 -4.63 13.25
CA ILE A 193 13.95 -4.55 14.66
C ILE A 193 12.77 -5.50 14.85
N LEU A 194 12.98 -6.56 15.60
CA LEU A 194 11.97 -7.60 15.75
C LEU A 194 10.71 -7.04 16.38
N MET A 195 9.59 -7.27 15.71
CA MET A 195 8.27 -7.02 16.27
C MET A 195 7.76 -8.29 16.95
N PRO A 196 7.27 -8.20 18.21
CA PRO A 196 6.69 -9.34 18.91
C PRO A 196 5.57 -10.03 18.11
N GLY A 197 5.72 -11.33 17.89
CA GLY A 197 4.79 -12.15 17.10
C GLY A 197 5.08 -12.21 15.60
N HIS A 198 6.09 -11.49 15.12
CA HIS A 198 6.52 -11.47 13.72
C HIS A 198 7.96 -11.94 13.53
N GLU A 199 8.57 -12.50 14.58
CA GLU A 199 10.01 -12.77 14.64
C GLU A 199 10.46 -13.72 13.53
N ALA A 200 9.61 -14.66 13.10
CA ALA A 200 9.92 -15.61 12.04
C ALA A 200 10.14 -14.94 10.67
N ALA A 201 9.50 -13.79 10.41
CA ALA A 201 9.70 -13.08 9.16
C ALA A 201 11.15 -12.62 9.03
N ASP A 202 11.71 -11.96 10.05
CA ASP A 202 13.08 -11.46 10.01
C ASP A 202 14.10 -12.59 10.28
N ARG A 203 13.82 -13.49 11.24
CA ARG A 203 14.75 -14.57 11.63
C ARG A 203 14.84 -15.73 10.64
N SER A 204 13.91 -15.84 9.70
CA SER A 204 13.88 -16.96 8.75
C SER A 204 13.65 -16.49 7.33
N THR A 205 12.48 -15.90 7.01
CA THR A 205 12.16 -15.53 5.63
C THR A 205 13.16 -14.51 5.08
N LYS A 206 13.25 -13.31 5.69
CA LYS A 206 14.15 -12.25 5.23
C LYS A 206 15.62 -12.62 5.43
N PHE A 207 15.95 -13.37 6.49
CA PHE A 207 17.30 -13.92 6.68
C PHE A 207 17.77 -14.70 5.43
N ASP A 208 16.94 -15.63 4.93
CA ASP A 208 17.29 -16.44 3.77
C ASP A 208 17.40 -15.59 2.49
N TYR A 209 16.48 -14.64 2.29
CA TYR A 209 16.52 -13.71 1.15
C TYR A 209 17.76 -12.81 1.17
N TYR A 210 18.09 -12.20 2.31
CA TYR A 210 19.24 -11.32 2.47
C TYR A 210 20.55 -12.11 2.31
N GLN A 211 20.62 -13.32 2.85
CA GLN A 211 21.78 -14.21 2.67
C GLN A 211 21.97 -14.57 1.20
N ALA A 212 20.91 -14.99 0.52
CA ALA A 212 20.94 -15.40 -0.89
C ALA A 212 21.28 -14.24 -1.82
N ALA A 213 20.76 -13.04 -1.52
CA ALA A 213 21.04 -11.83 -2.28
C ALA A 213 22.45 -11.26 -2.02
N GLY A 214 23.12 -11.72 -0.97
CA GLY A 214 24.49 -11.32 -0.67
C GLY A 214 24.62 -10.04 0.15
N VAL A 215 23.62 -9.72 0.99
CA VAL A 215 23.71 -8.59 1.94
C VAL A 215 24.86 -8.87 2.92
N PRO A 216 25.94 -8.06 2.96
CA PRO A 216 27.15 -8.39 3.70
C PRO A 216 27.01 -8.39 5.24
N ASP A 217 26.32 -7.41 5.81
CA ASP A 217 26.03 -7.34 7.24
C ASP A 217 24.51 -7.33 7.46
N TYR A 218 24.01 -8.21 8.31
CA TYR A 218 22.60 -8.27 8.69
C TYR A 218 22.46 -8.27 10.20
N TRP A 219 21.79 -7.25 10.76
CA TRP A 219 21.64 -7.10 12.20
C TRP A 219 20.17 -7.25 12.60
N LEU A 220 19.91 -8.10 13.60
CA LEU A 220 18.60 -8.25 14.22
C LEU A 220 18.63 -7.63 15.60
N ILE A 221 17.79 -6.64 15.82
CA ILE A 221 17.60 -6.03 17.13
C ILE A 221 16.36 -6.63 17.76
N ASP A 222 16.51 -7.25 18.92
CA ASP A 222 15.41 -7.85 19.67
C ASP A 222 15.12 -6.99 20.91
N PRO A 223 14.07 -6.16 20.89
CA PRO A 223 13.71 -5.31 22.03
C PRO A 223 13.19 -6.11 23.23
N GLU A 224 12.68 -7.33 23.03
CA GLU A 224 12.14 -8.16 24.11
C GLU A 224 13.27 -8.78 24.94
N SER A 225 14.31 -9.30 24.27
CA SER A 225 15.48 -9.88 24.94
C SER A 225 16.59 -8.88 25.22
N GLN A 226 16.47 -7.63 24.72
CA GLN A 226 17.51 -6.59 24.77
C GLN A 226 18.84 -7.08 24.19
N GLN A 227 18.77 -7.74 23.03
CA GLN A 227 19.92 -8.27 22.33
C GLN A 227 20.00 -7.74 20.91
N VAL A 228 21.23 -7.68 20.41
CA VAL A 228 21.50 -7.48 18.98
C VAL A 228 22.25 -8.69 18.47
N GLU A 229 21.76 -9.27 17.39
CA GLU A 229 22.40 -10.38 16.69
C GLU A 229 23.07 -9.84 15.44
N PHE A 230 24.39 -9.96 15.39
CA PHE A 230 25.19 -9.52 14.26
C PHE A 230 25.50 -10.71 13.37
N TYR A 231 25.02 -10.70 12.13
CA TYR A 231 25.37 -11.66 11.11
C TYR A 231 26.26 -11.02 10.05
N ARG A 232 27.32 -11.73 9.68
CA ARG A 232 28.23 -11.37 8.59
C ARG A 232 28.19 -12.44 7.53
N LEU A 233 28.12 -12.04 6.28
CA LEU A 233 28.19 -12.96 5.16
C LEU A 233 29.64 -13.39 4.92
N VAL A 234 29.92 -14.69 5.07
CA VAL A 234 31.22 -15.31 4.83
C VAL A 234 30.99 -16.54 3.99
N ASP A 235 31.64 -16.62 2.82
CA ASP A 235 31.48 -17.71 1.87
C ASP A 235 30.00 -18.01 1.54
N SER A 236 29.22 -16.94 1.32
CA SER A 236 27.77 -16.97 1.02
C SER A 236 26.88 -17.54 2.13
N GLN A 237 27.38 -17.62 3.37
CA GLN A 237 26.58 -18.01 4.53
C GLN A 237 26.73 -17.00 5.66
N TYR A 238 25.65 -16.73 6.37
CA TYR A 238 25.67 -15.88 7.54
C TYR A 238 26.31 -16.58 8.72
N GLN A 239 27.30 -15.91 9.31
CA GLN A 239 27.95 -16.32 10.55
C GLN A 239 27.64 -15.30 11.63
N ARG A 240 27.31 -15.78 12.83
CA ARG A 240 27.04 -14.92 13.98
C ARG A 240 28.35 -14.39 14.57
N HIS A 241 28.41 -13.09 14.81
CA HIS A 241 29.53 -12.42 15.43
C HIS A 241 29.13 -11.72 16.73
N GLN A 242 30.13 -11.46 17.56
CA GLN A 242 30.00 -10.71 18.81
C GLN A 242 30.63 -9.33 18.63
N PRO A 243 30.21 -8.32 19.41
CA PRO A 243 30.95 -7.07 19.54
C PRO A 243 32.41 -7.31 19.94
N ASP A 244 33.26 -6.35 19.58
CA ASP A 244 34.66 -6.31 20.00
C ASP A 244 34.76 -6.07 21.51
N SER A 245 35.96 -6.26 22.08
CA SER A 245 36.20 -6.15 23.53
C SER A 245 35.92 -4.76 24.11
N ASP A 246 35.86 -3.72 23.28
CA ASP A 246 35.51 -2.35 23.66
C ASP A 246 33.99 -2.09 23.66
N GLY A 247 33.17 -3.12 23.42
CA GLY A 247 31.71 -3.03 23.43
C GLY A 247 31.10 -2.51 22.13
N TYR A 248 31.90 -2.33 21.08
CA TYR A 248 31.42 -1.90 19.77
C TYR A 248 31.43 -3.07 18.77
N TYR A 249 30.40 -3.15 17.94
CA TYR A 249 30.43 -3.98 16.73
C TYR A 249 30.86 -3.12 15.53
N ARG A 250 31.90 -3.55 14.82
CA ARG A 250 32.40 -2.86 13.62
C ARG A 250 31.84 -3.54 12.37
N SER A 251 31.17 -2.78 11.52
CA SER A 251 30.63 -3.27 10.25
C SER A 251 31.76 -3.78 9.36
N SER A 252 31.50 -4.90 8.68
CA SER A 252 32.42 -5.48 7.70
C SER A 252 32.32 -4.81 6.34
N SER A 253 31.15 -4.27 6.00
CA SER A 253 30.86 -3.68 4.70
C SER A 253 30.96 -2.16 4.68
N ILE A 254 30.92 -1.52 5.84
CA ILE A 254 31.02 -0.06 5.98
C ILE A 254 32.24 0.27 6.85
N PRO A 255 33.42 0.45 6.23
CA PRO A 255 34.64 0.76 6.95
C PRO A 255 34.49 1.98 7.85
N GLY A 256 34.94 1.87 9.09
CA GLY A 256 34.88 2.94 10.08
C GLY A 256 33.53 3.09 10.80
N LEU A 257 32.46 2.41 10.35
CA LEU A 257 31.19 2.40 11.08
C LEU A 257 31.26 1.43 12.26
N ALA A 258 31.06 1.95 13.47
CA ALA A 258 30.99 1.18 14.70
C ALA A 258 29.68 1.44 15.43
N PHE A 259 29.08 0.38 15.97
CA PHE A 259 27.79 0.38 16.63
C PHE A 259 27.90 -0.11 18.07
N ARG A 260 27.29 0.61 19.02
CA ARG A 260 27.27 0.30 20.45
C ARG A 260 25.90 -0.29 20.83
N PRO A 261 25.73 -1.62 20.91
CA PRO A 261 24.44 -2.24 21.18
C PRO A 261 23.83 -1.86 22.53
N ASP A 262 24.66 -1.76 23.58
CA ASP A 262 24.17 -1.46 24.94
C ASP A 262 23.45 -0.11 25.04
N ALA A 263 23.81 0.84 24.17
CA ALA A 263 23.19 2.16 24.10
C ALA A 263 21.70 2.13 23.76
N LEU A 264 21.21 1.06 23.12
CA LEU A 264 19.80 0.92 22.78
C LEU A 264 18.90 0.79 24.02
N TRP A 265 19.47 0.28 25.12
CA TRP A 265 18.76 -0.11 26.32
C TRP A 265 18.88 0.91 27.44
N GLU A 266 19.83 1.85 27.33
CA GLU A 266 20.02 2.95 28.26
C GLU A 266 18.79 3.90 28.27
N GLU A 267 18.32 4.29 29.45
CA GLU A 267 17.29 5.33 29.60
C GLU A 267 17.89 6.72 29.32
N ASP A 268 17.18 7.53 28.55
CA ASP A 268 17.69 8.80 28.02
C ASP A 268 17.36 9.97 28.97
N GLU A 269 17.97 10.00 30.16
CA GLU A 269 17.76 11.10 31.12
C GLU A 269 18.33 12.44 30.62
N ASP A 270 19.41 12.39 29.81
CA ASP A 270 20.09 13.54 29.19
C ASP A 270 20.15 13.37 27.66
N TYR A 271 18.99 13.39 26.99
CA TYR A 271 18.92 13.32 25.52
C TYR A 271 19.56 14.57 24.89
N ASN A 272 20.71 14.38 24.25
CA ASN A 272 21.33 15.40 23.41
C ASN A 272 21.06 15.09 21.93
N PRO A 273 20.20 15.87 21.24
CA PRO A 273 19.89 15.66 19.83
C PRO A 273 21.07 15.98 18.88
N LEU A 274 22.27 16.29 19.39
CA LEU A 274 23.47 16.57 18.62
C LEU A 274 24.53 15.46 18.70
N GLU A 275 24.36 14.44 19.55
CA GLU A 275 25.33 13.35 19.72
C GLU A 275 24.69 11.99 19.46
N SER A 276 25.34 11.14 18.66
CA SER A 276 24.90 9.75 18.47
C SER A 276 25.45 8.88 19.59
N LYS A 277 24.55 8.15 20.26
CA LYS A 277 24.90 7.21 21.33
C LYS A 277 25.09 5.78 20.80
N THR A 278 24.45 5.48 19.67
CA THR A 278 24.43 4.13 19.09
C THR A 278 25.48 3.94 18.00
N PHE A 279 25.72 4.94 17.16
CA PHE A 279 26.70 4.85 16.07
C PHE A 279 27.86 5.83 16.26
N LYS A 280 29.04 5.44 15.79
CA LYS A 280 30.19 6.33 15.63
C LYS A 280 30.91 6.02 14.33
N VAL A 281 31.50 7.05 13.73
CA VAL A 281 32.44 6.90 12.61
C VAL A 281 33.86 7.07 13.14
N GLU A 282 34.61 5.97 13.19
CA GLU A 282 36.00 5.97 13.66
C GLU A 282 36.98 6.53 12.62
N GLN A 283 36.62 6.45 11.33
CA GLN A 283 37.43 6.92 10.20
C GLN A 283 36.53 7.57 9.15
N PRO A 284 36.42 8.91 9.13
CA PRO A 284 35.61 9.61 8.15
C PRO A 284 36.11 9.39 6.71
N VAL A 285 35.19 9.19 5.78
CA VAL A 285 35.43 9.08 4.34
C VAL A 285 35.04 10.40 3.69
N GLU A 286 36.02 11.14 3.16
CA GLU A 286 35.77 12.39 2.43
C GLU A 286 35.34 12.12 0.98
N GLY A 287 34.47 12.99 0.45
CA GLY A 287 34.15 13.04 -0.98
C GLY A 287 33.17 11.99 -1.49
N PHE A 288 32.47 11.27 -0.61
CA PHE A 288 31.36 10.41 -1.02
C PHE A 288 30.26 11.25 -1.68
N GLN A 289 29.91 10.89 -2.92
CA GLN A 289 28.78 11.44 -3.64
C GLN A 289 27.85 10.31 -4.04
N ARG A 290 26.58 10.47 -3.68
CA ARG A 290 25.52 9.58 -4.14
C ARG A 290 25.27 9.78 -5.62
N SER A 291 25.28 8.67 -6.36
CA SER A 291 24.68 8.56 -7.69
C SER A 291 23.23 8.15 -7.58
N HIS A 292 22.39 8.75 -8.41
CA HIS A 292 20.97 8.44 -8.54
C HIS A 292 20.68 8.13 -10.01
N ALA A 293 19.94 7.06 -10.25
CA ALA A 293 19.52 6.70 -11.59
C ALA A 293 18.21 7.41 -11.93
N GLU A 294 18.19 8.11 -13.06
CA GLU A 294 17.01 8.86 -13.51
C GLU A 294 15.94 7.95 -14.16
N GLU A 295 16.32 6.79 -14.70
CA GLU A 295 15.44 5.90 -15.46
C GLU A 295 15.09 4.62 -14.71
N GLY A 296 13.87 4.48 -14.20
CA GLY A 296 13.37 3.25 -13.59
C GLY A 296 11.86 3.29 -13.33
N PRO A 297 11.21 2.15 -13.02
CA PRO A 297 9.80 2.14 -12.67
C PRO A 297 9.57 3.02 -11.44
N GLN A 298 8.49 3.79 -11.50
CA GLN A 298 8.07 4.72 -10.46
C GLN A 298 6.56 4.64 -10.26
N TRP A 299 6.05 5.32 -9.23
CA TRP A 299 4.62 5.48 -9.03
C TRP A 299 3.93 5.91 -10.34
N GLY A 300 2.93 5.13 -10.75
CA GLY A 300 2.15 5.38 -11.95
C GLY A 300 2.92 5.27 -13.27
N SER A 301 4.07 4.59 -13.32
CA SER A 301 4.83 4.39 -14.56
C SER A 301 4.20 3.36 -15.52
N LEU A 302 3.36 2.47 -15.01
CA LEU A 302 2.55 1.52 -15.77
C LEU A 302 1.07 1.89 -15.72
N LEU A 303 0.35 1.55 -16.80
CA LEU A 303 -1.11 1.57 -16.81
C LEU A 303 -1.65 0.66 -15.70
N PHE A 304 -2.74 1.07 -15.04
CA PHE A 304 -3.38 0.26 -14.02
C PHE A 304 -4.35 -0.74 -14.65
N ILE A 305 -3.83 -1.92 -14.99
CA ILE A 305 -4.60 -3.01 -15.62
C ILE A 305 -4.32 -4.31 -14.84
N PRO A 306 -4.88 -4.44 -13.61
CA PRO A 306 -4.56 -5.59 -12.76
C PRO A 306 -5.15 -6.89 -13.32
N ASN A 307 -4.36 -7.97 -13.32
CA ASN A 307 -4.81 -9.30 -13.74
C ASN A 307 -5.46 -10.06 -12.57
N ILE A 308 -6.73 -9.75 -12.31
CA ILE A 308 -7.50 -10.37 -11.21
C ILE A 308 -8.25 -11.61 -11.71
N GLN A 309 -7.98 -12.75 -11.09
CA GLN A 309 -8.54 -14.05 -11.45
C GLN A 309 -9.20 -14.74 -10.23
N PRO A 310 -10.03 -15.78 -10.45
CA PRO A 310 -10.57 -16.60 -9.35
C PRO A 310 -9.48 -17.20 -8.46
N SER A 311 -8.37 -17.63 -9.05
CA SER A 311 -7.16 -18.11 -8.36
C SER A 311 -6.11 -17.00 -8.22
N PRO A 312 -5.16 -17.14 -7.27
CA PRO A 312 -4.03 -16.20 -7.13
C PRO A 312 -3.24 -15.99 -8.42
N VAL A 313 -2.74 -14.77 -8.61
CA VAL A 313 -1.90 -14.35 -9.72
C VAL A 313 -0.67 -13.63 -9.15
N PRO A 314 0.55 -14.05 -9.50
CA PRO A 314 1.77 -13.35 -9.08
C PRO A 314 1.81 -11.91 -9.56
N ILE A 315 2.28 -11.01 -8.71
CA ILE A 315 2.52 -9.59 -8.98
C ILE A 315 3.98 -9.43 -9.38
N ALA A 316 4.25 -8.75 -10.51
CA ALA A 316 5.60 -8.40 -10.90
C ALA A 316 6.15 -7.22 -10.07
N PHE A 317 7.46 -7.12 -9.92
CA PHE A 317 8.08 -6.00 -9.19
C PHE A 317 7.70 -4.63 -9.78
N GLU A 318 7.66 -4.53 -11.11
CA GLU A 318 7.30 -3.29 -11.81
C GLU A 318 5.83 -2.91 -11.57
N GLU A 319 4.93 -3.89 -11.47
CA GLU A 319 3.54 -3.69 -11.07
C GLU A 319 3.46 -3.18 -9.63
N TYR A 320 4.16 -3.84 -8.71
CA TYR A 320 4.23 -3.44 -7.30
C TYR A 320 4.74 -2.00 -7.12
N ILE A 321 5.88 -1.63 -7.73
CA ILE A 321 6.42 -0.26 -7.61
C ILE A 321 5.52 0.77 -8.31
N SER A 322 4.88 0.40 -9.42
CA SER A 322 4.01 1.33 -10.15
C SER A 322 2.66 1.54 -9.46
N TRP A 323 2.13 0.51 -8.80
CA TRP A 323 0.77 0.50 -8.27
C TRP A 323 0.70 0.66 -6.76
N CYS A 324 1.78 0.38 -6.03
CA CYS A 324 1.89 0.72 -4.62
C CYS A 324 2.43 2.14 -4.50
N PRO A 325 1.69 3.09 -3.90
CA PRO A 325 2.31 4.35 -3.53
C PRO A 325 3.39 4.09 -2.47
N ARG A 326 4.24 5.09 -2.19
CA ARG A 326 5.11 5.10 -1.00
C ARG A 326 4.34 4.51 0.18
N ALA A 327 5.00 3.70 1.02
CA ALA A 327 4.40 2.87 2.09
C ALA A 327 3.69 3.64 3.23
N LYS A 328 3.06 4.77 2.93
CA LYS A 328 2.28 5.58 3.84
C LYS A 328 0.87 4.99 3.98
N PHE A 329 0.68 4.39 5.14
CA PHE A 329 -0.57 3.79 5.56
C PHE A 329 -1.24 4.68 6.61
N GLU A 330 -2.44 5.19 6.34
CA GLU A 330 -3.20 6.04 7.26
C GLU A 330 -4.62 5.52 7.47
N PHE A 331 -5.24 5.90 8.59
CA PHE A 331 -6.66 5.69 8.82
C PHE A 331 -7.37 7.04 8.82
N ILE A 332 -8.23 7.27 7.83
CA ILE A 332 -9.07 8.48 7.75
C ILE A 332 -10.52 8.05 7.96
N GLU A 333 -11.18 8.67 8.93
CA GLU A 333 -12.56 8.32 9.34
C GLU A 333 -12.73 6.82 9.68
N GLY A 334 -11.66 6.20 10.19
CA GLY A 334 -11.60 4.78 10.53
C GLY A 334 -11.32 3.85 9.35
N GLN A 335 -11.18 4.35 8.12
CA GLN A 335 -10.90 3.52 6.94
C GLN A 335 -9.42 3.59 6.53
N PRO A 336 -8.83 2.47 6.05
CA PRO A 336 -7.51 2.50 5.44
C PRO A 336 -7.46 3.43 4.22
N LEU A 337 -6.49 4.33 4.22
CA LEU A 337 -6.04 5.12 3.08
C LEU A 337 -4.56 4.84 2.83
N ILE A 338 -4.24 4.28 1.67
CA ILE A 338 -2.88 4.00 1.26
C ILE A 338 -2.46 5.03 0.23
N GLY A 339 -1.74 6.07 0.68
CA GLY A 339 -1.33 7.24 -0.11
C GLY A 339 -2.47 8.15 -0.58
N SER A 340 -3.45 7.59 -1.31
CA SER A 340 -4.60 8.29 -1.90
C SER A 340 -5.73 7.31 -2.22
N THR A 341 -6.85 7.79 -2.76
CA THR A 341 -7.94 6.92 -3.26
C THR A 341 -7.44 5.98 -4.37
N PRO A 342 -6.74 6.46 -5.43
CA PRO A 342 -6.08 5.58 -6.40
C PRO A 342 -5.09 4.58 -5.78
N GLY A 343 -4.28 5.01 -4.81
CA GLY A 343 -3.35 4.11 -4.12
C GLY A 343 -4.06 2.98 -3.37
N THR A 344 -5.18 3.30 -2.72
CA THR A 344 -6.01 2.31 -2.02
C THR A 344 -6.67 1.33 -3.00
N ARG A 345 -7.19 1.82 -4.12
CA ARG A 345 -7.72 0.99 -5.22
C ARG A 345 -6.68 0.01 -5.74
N ASN A 346 -5.47 0.51 -5.98
CA ASN A 346 -4.38 -0.27 -6.56
C ASN A 346 -3.89 -1.36 -5.59
N VAL A 347 -3.75 -1.04 -4.30
CA VAL A 347 -3.42 -2.02 -3.25
C VAL A 347 -4.53 -3.06 -3.09
N LEU A 348 -5.80 -2.66 -3.16
CA LEU A 348 -6.92 -3.61 -3.18
C LEU A 348 -6.78 -4.61 -4.34
N ALA A 349 -6.45 -4.13 -5.55
CA ALA A 349 -6.24 -5.02 -6.69
C ALA A 349 -5.09 -6.01 -6.48
N MET A 350 -3.95 -5.55 -5.97
CA MET A 350 -2.81 -6.42 -5.67
C MET A 350 -3.13 -7.44 -4.56
N LEU A 351 -3.93 -7.06 -3.55
CA LEU A 351 -4.43 -8.02 -2.56
C LEU A 351 -5.36 -9.08 -3.18
N LEU A 352 -6.22 -8.68 -4.12
CA LEU A 352 -7.06 -9.61 -4.88
C LEU A 352 -6.22 -10.53 -5.78
N MET A 353 -5.14 -10.04 -6.39
CA MET A 353 -4.18 -10.87 -7.12
C MET A 353 -3.48 -11.87 -6.18
N THR A 354 -3.07 -11.43 -5.00
CA THR A 354 -2.39 -12.26 -3.99
C THR A 354 -3.23 -13.45 -3.53
N PHE A 355 -4.54 -13.25 -3.34
CA PHE A 355 -5.43 -14.28 -2.78
C PHE A 355 -6.33 -14.97 -3.81
N GLY A 356 -6.59 -14.34 -4.96
CA GLY A 356 -7.65 -14.74 -5.88
C GLY A 356 -9.05 -14.42 -5.36
N LEU A 357 -10.00 -14.28 -6.28
CA LEU A 357 -11.39 -13.93 -5.94
C LEU A 357 -12.11 -15.02 -5.14
N GLU A 358 -11.85 -16.32 -5.40
CA GLU A 358 -12.52 -17.44 -4.69
C GLU A 358 -12.26 -17.43 -3.18
N SER A 359 -11.08 -16.96 -2.81
CA SER A 359 -10.66 -16.78 -1.41
C SER A 359 -11.18 -15.45 -0.85
N ALA A 360 -11.18 -14.39 -1.65
CA ALA A 360 -11.65 -13.06 -1.24
C ALA A 360 -13.15 -13.02 -0.91
N VAL A 361 -13.98 -13.75 -1.66
CA VAL A 361 -15.44 -13.80 -1.41
C VAL A 361 -15.81 -14.34 -0.02
N LYS A 362 -14.88 -15.01 0.67
CA LYS A 362 -15.07 -15.55 2.02
C LYS A 362 -14.82 -14.52 3.13
N LEU A 363 -14.32 -13.32 2.80
CA LEU A 363 -13.98 -12.29 3.80
C LEU A 363 -15.18 -11.44 4.23
N LEU A 364 -16.30 -11.51 3.50
CA LEU A 364 -17.57 -10.85 3.82
C LEU A 364 -18.72 -11.88 3.75
N PRO A 365 -19.86 -11.61 4.40
CA PRO A 365 -21.07 -12.40 4.19
C PRO A 365 -21.43 -12.48 2.69
N PRO A 366 -21.95 -13.62 2.19
CA PRO A 366 -22.29 -13.76 0.77
C PRO A 366 -23.30 -12.70 0.31
N GLN A 367 -24.20 -12.26 1.18
CA GLN A 367 -25.19 -11.23 0.90
C GLN A 367 -24.54 -9.87 0.57
N ALA A 368 -23.36 -9.57 1.12
CA ALA A 368 -22.63 -8.35 0.78
C ALA A 368 -22.19 -8.34 -0.69
N TRP A 369 -21.71 -9.49 -1.19
CA TRP A 369 -21.32 -9.66 -2.58
C TRP A 369 -22.53 -9.67 -3.52
N ILE A 370 -23.62 -10.34 -3.13
CA ILE A 370 -24.86 -10.36 -3.91
C ILE A 370 -25.40 -8.94 -4.09
N GLU A 371 -25.47 -8.17 -3.00
CA GLU A 371 -25.94 -6.78 -3.03
C GLU A 371 -25.03 -5.91 -3.91
N GLY A 372 -23.71 -6.02 -3.75
CA GLY A 372 -22.77 -5.24 -4.55
C GLY A 372 -22.84 -5.57 -6.05
N LEU A 373 -23.01 -6.84 -6.41
CA LEU A 373 -23.17 -7.26 -7.81
C LEU A 373 -24.49 -6.76 -8.39
N ARG A 374 -25.57 -6.79 -7.60
CA ARG A 374 -26.87 -6.26 -7.99
C ARG A 374 -26.81 -4.76 -8.22
N GLN A 375 -26.16 -4.03 -7.31
CA GLN A 375 -25.95 -2.59 -7.43
C GLN A 375 -25.15 -2.24 -8.68
N ARG A 376 -24.10 -3.01 -8.99
CA ARG A 376 -23.32 -2.82 -10.22
C ARG A 376 -24.16 -3.05 -11.48
N LEU A 377 -24.95 -4.11 -11.54
CA LEU A 377 -25.84 -4.37 -12.69
C LEU A 377 -26.84 -3.22 -12.90
N GLU A 378 -27.41 -2.69 -11.82
CA GLU A 378 -28.32 -1.53 -11.88
C GLU A 378 -27.59 -0.27 -12.38
N TRP A 379 -26.38 -0.02 -11.89
CA TRP A 379 -25.54 1.09 -12.32
C TRP A 379 -25.16 1.04 -13.80
N GLU A 380 -24.81 -0.15 -14.31
CA GLU A 380 -24.48 -0.35 -15.72
C GLU A 380 -25.73 -0.19 -16.60
N GLN A 381 -26.91 -0.59 -16.13
CA GLN A 381 -28.18 -0.39 -16.84
C GLN A 381 -28.53 1.09 -17.01
N HIS A 382 -28.20 1.94 -16.03
CA HIS A 382 -28.51 3.38 -16.04
C HIS A 382 -27.29 4.26 -16.35
N ASP A 383 -26.21 3.70 -16.92
CA ASP A 383 -24.95 4.43 -17.13
C ASP A 383 -25.12 5.70 -17.98
N ALA A 384 -25.96 5.64 -19.02
CA ALA A 384 -26.19 6.78 -19.90
C ALA A 384 -26.77 8.00 -19.15
N GLU A 385 -27.70 7.76 -18.22
CA GLU A 385 -28.31 8.80 -17.39
C GLU A 385 -27.30 9.34 -16.37
N ARG A 386 -26.55 8.45 -15.72
CA ARG A 386 -25.48 8.81 -14.77
C ARG A 386 -24.40 9.67 -15.43
N LYS A 387 -23.92 9.28 -16.61
CA LYS A 387 -22.94 10.07 -17.38
C LYS A 387 -23.51 11.41 -17.80
N ALA A 388 -24.79 11.50 -18.19
CA ALA A 388 -25.41 12.78 -18.54
C ALA A 388 -25.45 13.75 -17.34
N GLU A 389 -25.76 13.24 -16.15
CA GLU A 389 -25.68 14.02 -14.89
C GLU A 389 -24.25 14.49 -14.62
N TRP A 390 -23.26 13.59 -14.73
CA TRP A 390 -21.86 13.90 -14.47
C TRP A 390 -21.28 14.90 -15.48
N TRP A 391 -21.68 14.82 -16.76
CA TRP A 391 -21.35 15.84 -17.75
C TRP A 391 -21.93 17.21 -17.41
N THR A 392 -23.10 17.26 -16.79
CA THR A 392 -23.69 18.52 -16.32
C THR A 392 -22.88 19.12 -15.17
N LEU A 393 -22.45 18.28 -14.22
CA LEU A 393 -21.57 18.69 -13.12
C LEU A 393 -20.21 19.17 -13.64
N ALA A 394 -19.57 18.42 -14.55
CA ALA A 394 -18.28 18.77 -15.15
C ALA A 394 -18.32 20.14 -15.85
N ARG A 395 -19.36 20.41 -16.65
CA ARG A 395 -19.54 21.71 -17.33
C ARG A 395 -19.74 22.85 -16.33
N ARG A 396 -20.58 22.65 -15.31
CA ARG A 396 -20.81 23.65 -14.26
C ARG A 396 -19.53 23.94 -13.46
N ALA A 397 -18.74 22.92 -13.17
CA ALA A 397 -17.43 23.06 -12.55
C ALA A 397 -16.47 23.86 -13.43
N ALA A 398 -16.38 23.55 -14.72
CA ALA A 398 -15.55 24.29 -15.65
C ALA A 398 -15.96 25.77 -15.76
N GLU A 399 -17.25 26.08 -15.82
CA GLU A 399 -17.76 27.47 -15.81
C GLU A 399 -17.35 28.22 -14.53
N ARG A 400 -17.40 27.55 -13.37
CA ARG A 400 -16.99 28.15 -12.09
C ARG A 400 -15.50 28.39 -12.03
N LEU A 401 -14.68 27.43 -12.48
CA LEU A 401 -13.23 27.58 -12.56
C LEU A 401 -12.82 28.71 -13.50
N ARG A 402 -13.44 28.82 -14.68
CA ARG A 402 -13.30 29.96 -15.60
C ARG A 402 -13.58 31.29 -14.92
N THR A 403 -14.70 31.38 -14.22
CA THR A 403 -15.16 32.63 -13.62
C THR A 403 -14.29 33.08 -12.44
N HIS A 404 -13.87 32.16 -11.58
CA HIS A 404 -13.17 32.50 -10.32
C HIS A 404 -11.66 32.54 -10.47
N PHE A 405 -11.11 31.78 -11.43
CA PHE A 405 -9.66 31.57 -11.55
C PHE A 405 -9.11 31.82 -12.96
N SER A 406 -9.95 32.20 -13.92
CA SER A 406 -9.54 32.48 -15.31
C SER A 406 -8.84 31.30 -16.01
N LEU A 407 -9.21 30.07 -15.66
CA LEU A 407 -8.75 28.85 -16.36
C LEU A 407 -9.55 28.71 -17.66
N GLU A 408 -8.93 28.99 -18.81
CA GLU A 408 -9.63 29.02 -20.11
C GLU A 408 -9.69 27.63 -20.75
N ARG A 409 -8.56 26.93 -20.73
CA ARG A 409 -8.36 25.61 -21.31
C ARG A 409 -8.62 24.53 -20.28
N LEU A 410 -9.84 24.00 -20.34
CA LEU A 410 -10.29 22.90 -19.50
C LEU A 410 -10.73 21.72 -20.37
N GLY A 411 -10.46 20.52 -19.90
CA GLY A 411 -11.00 19.30 -20.51
C GLY A 411 -11.36 18.25 -19.46
N VAL A 412 -12.03 17.21 -19.89
CA VAL A 412 -12.42 16.07 -19.07
C VAL A 412 -11.67 14.83 -19.54
N ILE A 413 -11.23 14.01 -18.59
CA ILE A 413 -10.64 12.69 -18.83
C ILE A 413 -11.28 11.63 -17.92
N GLY A 414 -10.81 10.38 -18.02
CA GLY A 414 -11.26 9.27 -17.18
C GLY A 414 -12.56 8.63 -17.68
N ASP A 415 -13.21 7.84 -16.82
CA ASP A 415 -14.34 6.98 -17.20
C ASP A 415 -15.53 7.75 -17.82
N LEU A 416 -15.68 9.04 -17.51
CA LEU A 416 -16.74 9.89 -18.06
C LEU A 416 -16.63 10.09 -19.58
N THR A 417 -15.41 10.05 -20.14
CA THR A 417 -15.18 10.18 -21.59
C THR A 417 -15.08 8.84 -22.31
N MET A 418 -15.14 7.74 -21.55
CA MET A 418 -14.95 6.39 -22.05
C MET A 418 -16.28 5.70 -22.39
N PRO A 419 -16.28 4.71 -23.32
CA PRO A 419 -17.47 3.92 -23.60
C PRO A 419 -17.86 2.94 -22.47
N GLN A 420 -16.90 2.53 -21.63
CA GLN A 420 -17.14 1.64 -20.49
C GLN A 420 -18.00 2.33 -19.42
N PRO A 421 -18.88 1.61 -18.70
CA PRO A 421 -19.72 2.21 -17.66
C PRO A 421 -18.92 2.81 -16.50
N LEU A 422 -19.49 3.85 -15.87
CA LEU A 422 -19.00 4.37 -14.59
C LEU A 422 -19.13 3.29 -13.51
N ASN A 423 -18.04 3.07 -12.77
CA ASN A 423 -17.96 2.09 -11.69
C ASN A 423 -17.74 2.79 -10.33
N TYR A 424 -17.45 2.00 -9.28
CA TYR A 424 -17.23 2.49 -7.92
C TYR A 424 -16.08 3.50 -7.80
N TRP A 425 -15.02 3.32 -8.59
CA TRP A 425 -13.80 4.14 -8.57
C TRP A 425 -13.78 5.25 -9.64
N SER A 426 -14.90 5.46 -10.35
CA SER A 426 -14.99 6.54 -11.32
C SER A 426 -15.13 7.88 -10.60
N ASP A 427 -14.45 8.90 -11.13
CA ASP A 427 -14.56 10.30 -10.70
C ASP A 427 -14.68 11.21 -11.94
N ILE A 428 -15.06 12.47 -11.72
CA ILE A 428 -15.01 13.51 -12.74
C ILE A 428 -13.64 14.18 -12.67
N THR A 429 -12.73 13.82 -13.59
CA THR A 429 -11.41 14.44 -13.63
C THR A 429 -11.36 15.56 -14.65
N LEU A 430 -11.26 16.80 -14.16
CA LEU A 430 -10.99 18.00 -14.96
C LEU A 430 -9.49 18.21 -15.11
N VAL A 431 -9.04 18.50 -16.33
CA VAL A 431 -7.64 18.83 -16.64
C VAL A 431 -7.54 20.30 -17.03
N TYR A 432 -6.54 21.00 -16.50
CA TYR A 432 -6.23 22.39 -16.85
C TYR A 432 -4.76 22.55 -17.25
N TRP A 433 -4.43 23.61 -18.00
CA TRP A 433 -3.07 23.83 -18.54
C TRP A 433 -2.41 25.11 -18.04
N GLU A 434 -3.20 26.06 -17.56
CA GLU A 434 -2.70 27.34 -17.09
C GLU A 434 -2.04 27.19 -15.73
N LYS A 435 -1.00 27.99 -15.48
CA LYS A 435 -0.42 28.09 -14.15
C LYS A 435 -1.46 28.69 -13.19
N PHE A 436 -1.78 27.93 -12.15
CA PHE A 436 -2.83 28.26 -11.21
C PHE A 436 -2.25 28.46 -9.80
N ASP A 437 -1.90 29.72 -9.48
CA ASP A 437 -1.44 30.07 -8.13
C ASP A 437 -2.59 29.90 -7.11
N GLU A 438 -2.30 29.37 -5.92
CA GLU A 438 -3.30 29.04 -4.89
C GLU A 438 -4.36 28.02 -5.34
N SER A 439 -3.97 27.01 -6.13
CA SER A 439 -4.86 25.98 -6.66
C SER A 439 -5.74 25.29 -5.62
N TRP A 440 -5.29 25.25 -4.36
CA TRP A 440 -6.06 24.75 -3.23
C TRP A 440 -7.42 25.47 -3.02
N LYS A 441 -7.57 26.72 -3.49
CA LYS A 441 -8.85 27.45 -3.43
C LYS A 441 -9.91 26.90 -4.39
N ALA A 442 -9.51 26.17 -5.44
CA ALA A 442 -10.48 25.51 -6.30
C ALA A 442 -11.25 24.41 -5.58
N PHE A 443 -10.67 23.76 -4.56
CA PHE A 443 -11.39 22.74 -3.78
C PHE A 443 -12.66 23.31 -3.14
N ASP A 444 -12.60 24.52 -2.57
CA ASP A 444 -13.79 25.15 -1.98
C ASP A 444 -14.87 25.44 -3.04
N VAL A 445 -14.47 25.93 -4.22
CA VAL A 445 -15.40 26.24 -5.33
C VAL A 445 -16.04 24.98 -5.90
N LEU A 446 -15.29 23.89 -6.03
CA LEU A 446 -15.77 22.62 -6.54
C LEU A 446 -16.69 21.91 -5.52
N ARG A 447 -16.37 21.98 -4.23
CA ARG A 447 -17.20 21.43 -3.14
C ARG A 447 -18.62 22.01 -3.13
N ASP A 448 -18.78 23.29 -3.47
CA ASP A 448 -20.11 23.94 -3.56
C ASP A 448 -20.97 23.40 -4.71
N ILE A 449 -20.36 22.75 -5.70
CA ILE A 449 -21.03 22.17 -6.87
C ILE A 449 -21.35 20.71 -6.61
N ASP A 450 -20.40 20.00 -6.04
CA ASP A 450 -20.47 18.59 -5.73
C ASP A 450 -20.04 18.34 -4.28
N PRO A 451 -20.99 18.27 -3.33
CA PRO A 451 -20.68 18.04 -1.92
C PRO A 451 -20.16 16.62 -1.66
N ASP A 452 -20.26 15.71 -2.64
CA ASP A 452 -19.78 14.34 -2.53
C ASP A 452 -18.32 14.18 -2.99
N TYR A 453 -17.62 15.27 -3.31
CA TYR A 453 -16.19 15.33 -3.62
C TYR A 453 -15.73 14.42 -4.79
N ARG A 454 -16.55 14.27 -5.83
CA ARG A 454 -16.26 13.45 -7.02
C ARG A 454 -15.53 14.21 -8.12
N ILE A 455 -15.31 15.51 -7.97
CA ILE A 455 -14.64 16.35 -8.97
C ILE A 455 -13.17 16.53 -8.58
N ASP A 456 -12.30 15.87 -9.34
CA ASP A 456 -10.87 16.04 -9.27
C ASP A 456 -10.39 17.11 -10.25
N LEU A 457 -9.35 17.83 -9.85
CA LEU A 457 -8.69 18.84 -10.67
C LEU A 457 -7.22 18.47 -10.86
N LEU A 458 -6.82 18.29 -12.12
CA LEU A 458 -5.50 17.83 -12.53
C LEU A 458 -4.79 18.90 -13.35
N GLU A 459 -3.61 19.32 -12.91
CA GLU A 459 -2.74 20.18 -13.71
C GLU A 459 -2.02 19.34 -14.78
N PHE A 460 -2.02 19.81 -16.02
CA PHE A 460 -1.23 19.18 -17.06
C PHE A 460 0.26 19.53 -16.90
N GLN A 461 0.98 18.67 -16.19
CA GLN A 461 2.44 18.66 -16.12
C GLN A 461 2.94 17.22 -16.39
N PRO A 462 3.29 16.88 -17.64
CA PRO A 462 3.53 15.49 -18.06
C PRO A 462 4.47 14.68 -17.16
N GLU A 463 5.50 15.34 -16.61
CA GLU A 463 6.49 14.75 -15.72
C GLU A 463 5.94 14.30 -14.34
N TRP A 464 4.76 14.80 -13.95
CA TRP A 464 4.07 14.45 -12.69
C TRP A 464 2.82 13.59 -12.90
N LEU A 465 2.46 13.33 -14.16
CA LEU A 465 1.28 12.55 -14.49
C LEU A 465 1.59 11.05 -14.51
N THR A 466 0.63 10.26 -14.02
CA THR A 466 0.67 8.81 -14.16
C THR A 466 0.43 8.39 -15.62
N ALA A 467 0.86 7.18 -15.97
CA ALA A 467 0.63 6.57 -17.27
C ALA A 467 -0.86 6.52 -17.63
N ASP A 468 -1.74 6.23 -16.67
CA ASP A 468 -3.19 6.26 -16.89
C ASP A 468 -3.67 7.67 -17.27
N GLN A 469 -3.25 8.68 -16.50
CA GLN A 469 -3.63 10.07 -16.77
C GLN A 469 -3.13 10.53 -18.14
N LEU A 470 -1.87 10.27 -18.47
CA LEU A 470 -1.30 10.58 -19.78
C LEU A 470 -2.05 9.87 -20.91
N TRP A 471 -2.31 8.57 -20.75
CA TRP A 471 -3.02 7.78 -21.75
C TRP A 471 -4.44 8.30 -22.00
N HIS A 472 -5.18 8.68 -20.96
CA HIS A 472 -6.50 9.27 -21.09
C HIS A 472 -6.43 10.66 -21.74
N ILE A 473 -5.46 11.50 -21.38
CA ILE A 473 -5.31 12.83 -22.00
C ILE A 473 -4.99 12.72 -23.49
N GLU A 474 -4.12 11.78 -23.88
CA GLU A 474 -3.71 11.60 -25.28
C GLU A 474 -4.84 11.06 -26.17
N ARG A 475 -5.72 10.21 -25.63
CA ARG A 475 -6.66 9.41 -26.44
C ARG A 475 -8.13 9.75 -26.21
N HIS A 476 -8.46 10.29 -25.04
CA HIS A 476 -9.84 10.37 -24.54
C HIS A 476 -10.15 11.72 -23.89
N LEU A 477 -9.32 12.74 -24.09
CA LEU A 477 -9.62 14.09 -23.66
C LEU A 477 -10.80 14.66 -24.44
N VAL A 478 -11.74 15.26 -23.72
CA VAL A 478 -12.83 16.07 -24.28
C VAL A 478 -12.71 17.49 -23.74
N GLU A 479 -12.42 18.45 -24.62
CA GLU A 479 -12.35 19.87 -24.23
C GLU A 479 -13.74 20.44 -23.90
N LEU A 480 -13.81 21.32 -22.90
CA LEU A 480 -15.03 21.96 -22.38
C LEU A 480 -15.20 23.41 -22.77
#